data_AF-A0A973DRM9-F1
#
_entry.id   AF-A0A973DRM9-F1
#
_cell.length_a   1.000
_cell.length_b   1.000
_cell.length_c   1.000
_cell.angle_alpha   90.00
_cell.angle_beta   90.00
_cell.angle_gamma   90.00
#
_symmetry.space_group_name_H-M   'P 1'
#
loop_
_entity.id
_entity.type
_entity.pdbx_description
1 polymer ?
#
loop_
_entity_poly.entity_id
_entity_poly.type
_entity_poly.pdbx_seq_one_letter_code
_entity_poly.pdbx_strand_id
1 'polypeptide(L)'
;MRRIIPGFLGLDMAGVLLAVIVAGGKFAALVAIGSIQMDLMFLPLLSVILVLKKVGMVIFWIMLIRAILSWVSQGGHPIESLMSQLTEPLLAPIRRVLPAMGGLDLSMIVMFVALNFLNILLSQYIPEWSML
;
A
#
# COMPACT_ATOMS: atom_id res chain seq x y z
N MET A 1 -12.60 8.60 19.65
CA MET A 1 -13.10 8.22 18.31
C MET A 1 -12.92 6.74 17.93
N ARG A 2 -12.39 5.86 18.80
CA ARG A 2 -12.32 4.39 18.58
C ARG A 2 -13.58 3.61 18.99
N ARG A 3 -14.64 4.32 19.40
CA ARG A 3 -15.82 3.76 20.09
C ARG A 3 -17.02 3.52 19.17
N ILE A 4 -16.95 3.95 17.91
CA ILE A 4 -18.13 4.05 17.02
C ILE A 4 -18.01 3.14 15.79
N ILE A 5 -16.81 2.77 15.37
CA ILE A 5 -16.61 1.93 14.18
C ILE A 5 -15.73 0.74 14.56
N PRO A 6 -16.27 -0.49 14.61
CA PRO A 6 -15.46 -1.67 14.88
C PRO A 6 -14.42 -1.84 13.76
N GLY A 7 -13.20 -2.20 14.13
CA GLY A 7 -12.18 -2.57 13.15
C GLY A 7 -12.61 -3.83 12.41
N PHE A 8 -12.72 -3.77 11.08
CA PHE A 8 -12.98 -4.93 10.25
C PHE A 8 -11.65 -5.51 9.79
N LEU A 9 -11.41 -6.82 9.96
CA LEU A 9 -10.17 -7.52 9.59
C LEU A 9 -8.88 -7.00 10.27
N GLY A 10 -8.98 -6.37 11.45
CA GLY A 10 -7.82 -5.79 12.15
C GLY A 10 -7.32 -4.45 11.58
N LEU A 11 -8.00 -3.91 10.56
CA LEU A 11 -7.76 -2.57 10.03
C LEU A 11 -8.53 -1.52 10.85
N ASP A 12 -7.86 -0.42 11.18
CA ASP A 12 -8.49 0.74 11.80
C ASP A 12 -9.34 1.47 10.76
N MET A 13 -10.65 1.16 10.74
CA MET A 13 -11.63 1.77 9.84
C MET A 13 -11.66 3.30 10.00
N ALA A 14 -11.34 3.84 11.18
CA ALA A 14 -11.24 5.28 11.37
C ALA A 14 -10.04 5.86 10.61
N GLY A 15 -8.91 5.14 10.58
CA GLY A 15 -7.75 5.49 9.78
C GLY A 15 -8.04 5.46 8.28
N VAL A 16 -8.77 4.45 7.81
CA VAL A 16 -9.19 4.35 6.40
C VAL A 16 -10.11 5.50 6.02
N LEU A 17 -11.13 5.78 6.82
CA LEU A 17 -12.04 6.90 6.59
C LEU A 17 -11.31 8.24 6.60
N LEU A 18 -10.40 8.45 7.56
CA LEU A 18 -9.58 9.65 7.61
C LEU A 18 -8.73 9.79 6.34
N ALA A 19 -8.09 8.72 5.87
CA ALA A 19 -7.28 8.73 4.65
C ALA A 19 -8.13 9.10 3.42
N VAL A 20 -9.34 8.55 3.31
CA VAL A 20 -10.28 8.87 2.22
C VAL A 20 -10.72 10.34 2.29
N ILE A 21 -11.04 10.85 3.48
CA ILE A 21 -11.41 12.26 3.67
C ILE A 21 -10.26 13.19 3.28
N VAL A 22 -9.03 12.88 3.72
CA VAL A 22 -7.84 13.66 3.37
C VAL A 22 -7.56 13.61 1.87
N ALA A 23 -7.67 12.43 1.25
CA ALA A 23 -7.54 12.27 -0.19
C ALA A 23 -8.59 13.09 -0.95
N GLY A 24 -9.86 13.03 -0.53
CA GLY A 24 -10.93 13.84 -1.09
C GLY A 24 -10.69 15.33 -0.92
N GLY A 25 -10.22 15.76 0.26
CA GLY A 25 -9.84 17.14 0.55
C GLY A 25 -8.74 17.65 -0.38
N LYS A 26 -7.72 16.82 -0.70
CA LYS A 26 -6.69 17.17 -1.69
C LYS A 26 -7.31 17.41 -3.08
N PHE A 27 -8.18 16.54 -3.56
CA PHE A 27 -8.84 16.73 -4.86
C PHE A 27 -9.76 17.96 -4.87
N ALA A 28 -10.54 18.16 -3.81
CA ALA A 28 -11.39 19.33 -3.65
C ALA A 28 -10.58 20.63 -3.66
N ALA A 29 -9.43 20.66 -3.00
CA ALA A 29 -8.53 21.81 -3.01
C ALA A 29 -7.98 22.09 -4.41
N LEU A 30 -7.60 21.05 -5.18
CA LEU A 30 -7.15 21.22 -6.57
C LEU A 30 -8.24 21.77 -7.48
N VAL A 31 -9.48 21.30 -7.33
CA VAL A 31 -10.64 21.83 -8.08
C VAL A 31 -10.91 23.29 -7.68
N ALA A 32 -10.84 23.62 -6.39
CA ALA A 32 -11.08 24.99 -5.90
C ALA A 32 -10.04 26.00 -6.40
N ILE A 33 -8.79 25.58 -6.60
CA ILE A 33 -7.72 26.41 -7.16
C ILE A 33 -7.87 26.56 -8.69
N GLY A 34 -8.81 25.84 -9.32
CA GLY A 34 -9.08 25.88 -10.75
C GLY A 34 -7.99 25.19 -11.59
N SER A 35 -7.07 24.46 -10.94
CA SER A 35 -5.98 23.75 -11.63
C SER A 35 -6.47 22.51 -12.37
N ILE A 36 -7.56 21.90 -11.89
CA ILE A 36 -8.19 20.75 -12.52
C ILE A 36 -9.70 20.94 -12.56
N GLN A 37 -10.26 20.83 -13.77
CA GLN A 37 -11.70 20.81 -13.99
C GLN A 37 -12.16 19.35 -13.91
N MET A 38 -12.57 18.92 -12.72
CA MET A 38 -13.09 17.58 -12.45
C MET A 38 -14.55 17.68 -12.04
N ASP A 39 -15.35 16.71 -12.49
CA ASP A 39 -16.73 16.55 -12.02
C ASP A 39 -16.74 16.01 -10.57
N LEU A 40 -17.45 16.72 -9.70
CA LEU A 40 -17.61 16.44 -8.27
C LEU A 40 -18.12 15.03 -8.00
N MET A 41 -18.87 14.44 -8.94
CA MET A 41 -19.44 13.10 -8.78
C MET A 41 -18.37 11.99 -8.73
N PHE A 42 -17.21 12.19 -9.37
CA PHE A 42 -16.12 11.19 -9.42
C PHE A 42 -15.12 11.31 -8.26
N LEU A 43 -15.14 12.43 -7.54
CA LEU A 43 -14.22 12.73 -6.44
C LEU A 43 -14.15 11.62 -5.37
N PRO A 44 -15.26 11.10 -4.81
CA PRO A 44 -15.18 10.05 -3.79
C PRO A 44 -14.53 8.77 -4.33
N LEU A 45 -14.83 8.37 -5.57
CA LEU A 45 -14.22 7.20 -6.19
C LEU A 45 -12.70 7.38 -6.35
N LEU A 46 -12.27 8.53 -6.86
CA LEU A 46 -10.84 8.85 -7.03
C LEU A 46 -10.10 8.90 -5.69
N SER A 47 -10.73 9.41 -4.63
CA SER A 47 -10.15 9.44 -3.29
C SER A 47 -9.84 8.04 -2.75
N VAL A 48 -10.74 7.08 -2.98
CA VAL A 48 -10.55 5.68 -2.58
C VAL A 48 -9.43 5.03 -3.41
N ILE A 49 -9.44 5.21 -4.73
CA ILE A 49 -8.40 4.69 -5.62
C ILE A 49 -7.03 5.24 -5.23
N LEU A 50 -6.93 6.53 -4.92
CA LEU A 50 -5.69 7.16 -4.46
C LEU A 50 -5.19 6.49 -3.17
N VAL A 51 -6.06 6.32 -2.16
CA VAL A 51 -5.68 5.67 -0.90
C VAL A 51 -5.18 4.24 -1.16
N LEU A 52 -5.87 3.46 -1.99
CA LEU A 52 -5.44 2.11 -2.36
C LEU A 52 -4.07 2.11 -3.02
N LYS A 53 -3.82 3.02 -3.97
CA LYS A 53 -2.51 3.17 -4.63
C LYS A 53 -1.41 3.51 -3.61
N LYS A 54 -1.69 4.43 -2.68
CA LYS A 54 -0.73 4.80 -1.63
C LYS A 54 -0.45 3.67 -0.66
N VAL A 55 -1.45 2.86 -0.31
CA VAL A 55 -1.24 1.65 0.52
C VAL A 55 -0.29 0.68 -0.18
N GLY A 56 -0.51 0.39 -1.46
CA GLY A 56 0.40 -0.47 -2.24
C GLY A 56 1.83 0.08 -2.30
N MET A 57 1.98 1.40 -2.46
CA MET A 57 3.29 2.07 -2.44
C MET A 57 3.97 1.96 -1.07
N VAL A 58 3.24 2.15 0.03
CA VAL A 58 3.80 1.99 1.38
C VAL A 58 4.26 0.56 1.63
N ILE A 59 3.45 -0.43 1.24
CA ILE A 59 3.82 -1.86 1.32
C ILE A 59 5.11 -2.13 0.53
N PHE A 60 5.22 -1.60 -0.68
CA PHE A 60 6.42 -1.71 -1.51
C PHE A 60 7.66 -1.16 -0.78
N TRP A 61 7.58 0.06 -0.25
CA TRP A 61 8.71 0.68 0.47
C TRP A 61 9.07 -0.04 1.76
N ILE A 62 8.08 -0.52 2.52
CA ILE A 62 8.30 -1.33 3.72
C ILE A 62 9.09 -2.60 3.38
N MET A 63 8.69 -3.30 2.32
CA MET A 63 9.40 -4.51 1.88
C MET A 63 10.79 -4.20 1.36
N LEU A 64 10.98 -3.07 0.66
CA LEU A 64 12.30 -2.65 0.18
C LEU A 64 13.25 -2.35 1.35
N ILE A 65 12.77 -1.61 2.35
CA ILE A 65 13.54 -1.33 3.56
C ILE A 65 13.87 -2.65 4.28
N ARG A 66 12.91 -3.57 4.40
CA ARG A 66 13.15 -4.89 5.00
C ARG A 66 14.21 -5.68 4.24
N ALA A 67 14.19 -5.68 2.92
CA ALA A 67 15.19 -6.36 2.10
C ALA A 67 16.59 -5.76 2.32
N ILE A 68 16.71 -4.44 2.33
CA ILE A 68 17.97 -3.74 2.63
C ILE A 68 18.45 -4.06 4.04
N LEU A 69 17.57 -3.98 5.05
CA LEU A 69 17.90 -4.29 6.44
C LEU A 69 18.38 -5.74 6.60
N SER A 70 17.83 -6.70 5.85
CA SER A 70 18.28 -8.10 5.89
C SER A 70 19.71 -8.32 5.39
N TRP A 71 20.26 -7.39 4.60
CA TRP A 71 21.67 -7.42 4.18
C TRP A 71 22.58 -6.66 5.14
N VAL A 72 22.08 -5.59 5.76
CA VAL A 72 22.87 -4.74 6.66
C VAL A 72 22.92 -5.32 8.08
N SER A 73 21.85 -5.96 8.53
CA SER A 73 21.71 -6.52 9.86
C SER A 73 21.49 -8.03 9.79
N GLN A 74 22.18 -8.75 10.67
CA GLN A 74 22.13 -10.22 10.77
C GLN A 74 21.06 -10.71 11.76
N GLY A 75 20.07 -9.86 12.08
CA GLY A 75 18.94 -10.18 12.96
C GLY A 75 19.05 -9.57 14.35
N GLY A 76 17.88 -9.35 14.98
CA GLY A 76 17.77 -8.96 16.40
C GLY A 76 17.32 -7.52 16.66
N HIS A 77 17.16 -6.68 15.62
CA HIS A 77 16.59 -5.35 15.81
C HIS A 77 15.05 -5.39 15.89
N PRO A 78 14.43 -4.64 16.82
CA PRO A 78 12.97 -4.56 16.94
C PRO A 78 12.27 -4.12 15.65
N ILE A 79 12.91 -3.25 14.86
CA ILE A 79 12.37 -2.76 13.59
C ILE A 79 12.22 -3.90 12.59
N GLU A 80 13.18 -4.83 12.49
CA GLU A 80 13.08 -5.98 11.58
C GLU A 80 11.92 -6.91 11.95
N SER A 81 11.71 -7.13 13.25
CA SER A 81 10.58 -7.92 13.76
C SER A 81 9.24 -7.24 13.46
N LEU A 82 9.16 -5.91 13.56
CA LEU A 82 7.97 -5.17 13.16
C LEU A 82 7.72 -5.27 11.66
N MET A 83 8.75 -5.08 10.83
CA MET A 83 8.64 -5.16 9.38
C MET A 83 8.30 -6.57 8.89
N SER A 84 8.84 -7.61 9.53
CA SER A 84 8.47 -8.99 9.23
C SER A 84 7.00 -9.24 9.57
N GLN A 85 6.51 -8.83 10.75
CA GLN A 85 5.10 -8.96 11.12
C GLN A 85 4.15 -8.24 10.15
N LEU A 86 4.52 -7.04 9.69
CA LEU A 86 3.70 -6.29 8.73
C LEU A 86 3.66 -6.93 7.34
N THR A 87 4.73 -7.60 6.93
CA THR A 87 4.85 -8.18 5.58
C THR A 87 4.50 -9.66 5.52
N GLU A 88 4.48 -10.36 6.65
CA GLU A 88 4.19 -11.79 6.74
C GLU A 88 2.81 -12.18 6.16
N PRO A 89 1.70 -11.46 6.41
CA PRO A 89 0.40 -11.82 5.84
C PRO A 89 0.39 -11.83 4.31
N LEU A 90 1.24 -10.99 3.71
CA LEU A 90 1.39 -10.81 2.27
C LEU A 90 2.36 -11.83 1.66
N LEU A 91 3.43 -12.17 2.38
CA LEU A 91 4.50 -13.04 1.91
C LEU A 91 4.26 -14.53 2.24
N ALA A 92 3.57 -14.85 3.34
CA ALA A 92 3.31 -16.22 3.77
C ALA A 92 2.57 -17.06 2.70
N PRO A 93 1.56 -16.55 1.97
CA PRO A 93 0.95 -17.30 0.87
C PRO A 93 1.93 -17.62 -0.25
N ILE A 94 2.85 -16.71 -0.57
CA ILE A 94 3.86 -16.88 -1.61
C ILE A 94 4.92 -17.92 -1.16
N ARG A 95 5.34 -17.85 0.10
CA ARG A 95 6.28 -18.80 0.71
C ARG A 95 5.75 -20.23 0.82
N ARG A 96 4.43 -20.43 0.80
CA ARG A 96 3.85 -21.78 0.72
C ARG A 96 4.09 -22.47 -0.62
N VAL A 97 4.34 -21.70 -1.68
CA VAL A 97 4.57 -22.20 -3.03
C VAL A 97 6.06 -22.27 -3.36
N LEU A 98 6.84 -21.32 -2.86
CA LEU A 98 8.27 -21.24 -3.14
C LEU A 98 9.10 -22.07 -2.15
N PRO A 99 10.09 -22.85 -2.61
CA PRO A 99 11.03 -23.52 -1.73
C PRO A 99 11.91 -22.51 -0.97
N ALA A 100 12.24 -22.80 0.28
CA ALA A 100 13.13 -21.96 1.08
C ALA A 100 14.57 -22.05 0.54
N MET A 101 15.07 -20.98 -0.08
CA MET A 101 16.42 -20.94 -0.65
C MET A 101 17.38 -20.17 0.27
N GLY A 102 18.00 -20.89 1.21
CA GLY A 102 19.30 -20.54 1.78
C GLY A 102 19.49 -19.09 2.27
N GLY A 103 18.56 -18.57 3.09
CA GLY A 103 18.72 -17.28 3.78
C GLY A 103 18.24 -16.04 3.01
N LEU A 104 17.92 -16.15 1.70
CA LEU A 104 17.29 -15.08 0.93
C LEU A 104 15.78 -15.33 0.77
N ASP A 105 14.98 -14.32 1.07
CA ASP A 105 13.53 -14.41 0.97
C ASP A 105 13.04 -14.07 -0.45
N LEU A 106 13.04 -15.09 -1.33
CA LEU A 106 12.55 -14.97 -2.71
C LEU A 106 11.09 -14.50 -2.81
N SER A 107 10.30 -14.71 -1.74
CA SER A 107 8.91 -14.24 -1.73
C SER A 107 8.81 -12.72 -1.84
N MET A 108 9.81 -11.97 -1.35
CA MET A 108 9.87 -10.52 -1.49
C MET A 108 10.01 -10.11 -2.96
N ILE A 109 10.89 -10.79 -3.71
CA ILE A 109 11.11 -10.51 -5.14
C ILE A 109 9.81 -10.78 -5.90
N VAL A 110 9.17 -11.92 -5.65
CA VAL A 110 7.88 -12.25 -6.27
C VAL A 110 6.82 -11.21 -5.93
N MET A 111 6.78 -10.73 -4.69
CA MET A 111 5.85 -9.68 -4.31
C MET A 111 6.16 -8.33 -4.99
N PHE A 112 7.43 -7.96 -5.15
CA PHE A 112 7.79 -6.75 -5.90
C PHE A 112 7.35 -6.83 -7.36
N VAL A 113 7.53 -8.00 -7.99
CA VAL A 113 7.07 -8.24 -9.35
C VAL A 113 5.54 -8.17 -9.41
N ALA A 114 4.83 -8.80 -8.47
CA ALA A 114 3.38 -8.76 -8.42
C ALA A 114 2.83 -7.33 -8.24
N LEU A 115 3.40 -6.53 -7.34
CA LEU A 115 3.01 -5.15 -7.12
C LEU A 115 3.29 -4.27 -8.35
N ASN A 116 4.45 -4.43 -9.00
CA ASN A 116 4.77 -3.70 -10.23
C ASN A 116 3.84 -4.10 -11.37
N PHE A 117 3.60 -5.40 -11.54
CA PHE A 117 2.67 -5.92 -12.54
C PHE A 117 1.27 -5.34 -12.33
N LEU A 118 0.76 -5.37 -11.10
CA LEU A 118 -0.53 -4.76 -10.76
C LEU A 118 -0.53 -3.25 -11.05
N ASN A 119 0.56 -2.54 -10.76
CA ASN A 119 0.65 -1.12 -11.05
C ASN A 119 0.58 -0.82 -12.55
N ILE A 120 1.30 -1.58 -13.37
CA ILE A 120 1.28 -1.47 -14.83
C ILE A 120 -0.10 -1.83 -15.36
N LEU A 121 -0.68 -2.93 -14.89
CA LEU A 121 -2.00 -3.40 -15.30
C LEU A 121 -3.07 -2.35 -15.00
N LEU A 122 -3.11 -1.83 -13.77
CA LEU A 122 -4.05 -0.79 -13.38
C LEU A 122 -3.83 0.51 -14.16
N SER A 123 -2.58 0.83 -14.52
CA SER A 123 -2.28 1.97 -15.39
C SER A 123 -2.87 1.85 -16.80
N GLN A 124 -3.16 0.65 -17.29
CA GLN A 124 -3.76 0.45 -18.60
C GLN A 124 -5.28 0.65 -18.58
N TYR A 125 -5.95 0.29 -17.48
CA TYR A 125 -7.40 0.34 -17.36
C TYR A 125 -7.93 1.62 -16.70
N ILE A 126 -7.15 2.26 -15.85
CA ILE A 126 -7.54 3.46 -15.12
C ILE A 126 -6.69 4.62 -15.65
N PRO A 127 -7.26 5.54 -16.47
CA PRO A 127 -6.51 6.62 -17.11
C PRO A 127 -5.76 7.51 -16.10
N GLU A 128 -6.40 7.81 -14.98
CA GLU A 128 -5.85 8.64 -13.91
C GLU A 128 -4.79 7.92 -13.07
N TRP A 129 -4.62 6.60 -13.20
CA TRP A 129 -3.76 5.83 -12.31
C TRP A 129 -2.32 6.32 -12.35
N SER A 130 -1.77 6.64 -13.52
CA SER A 130 -0.39 7.14 -13.63
C SER A 130 -0.18 8.49 -12.94
N MET A 131 -1.22 9.32 -12.86
CA MET A 131 -1.19 10.68 -12.31
C MET A 131 -1.39 10.74 -10.77
N LEU A 132 -1.87 9.66 -10.14
CA LEU A 132 -2.17 9.55 -8.70
C LEU A 132 -0.95 9.21 -7.81
#